data_AF-A0A9E0ULY0-F1
#
_entry.id   AF-A0A9E0ULY0-F1
#
_cell.length_a   1.000
_cell.length_b   1.000
_cell.length_c   1.000
_cell.angle_alpha   90.00
_cell.angle_beta   90.00
_cell.angle_gamma   90.00
#
_symmetry.space_group_name_H-M   'P 1'
#
loop_
_entity.id
_entity.type
_entity.pdbx_description
1 polymer ?
#
loop_
_entity_poly.entity_id
_entity_poly.type
_entity_poly.pdbx_seq_one_letter_code
_entity_poly.pdbx_strand_id
1 'polypeptide(L)'
;MRRLLVIGGSLAGAFGAIVWFLLLISTSADTAIFERHYPVLIGMNILIALALLGLVGWQLRLLWLEHRAQIFGSRLKLRLMAMFGLMAVFPGALVYGVSVQFVTRSIESWFDVRVEKALEAGLDLGRTSLDSLLADLSTKGKNMALELSSVPENGRRTALIRLREQNSVQTASLFSAGGQLLASANADLSDLMPRLPSPAQLKQARSARQLSWVDSDGKKMILRVLVPVSGFGVFEEPRILQLTQLVPEALGANAEAVQAVYRDYQELQLARTGLTRIYALTLTLTLLVALFGAFALAFIMARRLSAPLSILAEGTRAVAQGDFSPRQAVYSRDELGILTQSFNRMTAQLEEARLETERHRAEVESARAYLESILANLSAGVLVFDRQFFLRTVNEGALNILGDNFEGLIGEEIQKWPRQSVLGQFIAEHFAMLEDTEWQGQLELDCPNGMPQILLLRGSRLPETSGGGDVVVFDDMTRIVAAQRSAAWGEVARRLAHEIKNPLTPIQLSAERLQHKLADKLTNSDADMLKRGTQTIINQVRAMKHMVDDFRDYARLPA
;
A
#
# COMPACT_ATOMS: atom_id res chain seq x y z
N MET A 1 -14.64 -5.25 4.79
CA MET A 1 -14.31 -4.22 3.77
C MET A 1 -14.23 -4.72 2.32
N ARG A 2 -13.65 -5.90 2.03
CA ARG A 2 -13.58 -6.46 0.65
C ARG A 2 -14.97 -6.59 -0.01
N ARG A 3 -15.98 -7.01 0.76
CA ARG A 3 -17.40 -7.06 0.33
C ARG A 3 -17.99 -5.67 0.01
N LEU A 4 -17.70 -4.64 0.80
CA LEU A 4 -18.21 -3.27 0.58
C LEU A 4 -17.66 -2.64 -0.71
N LEU A 5 -16.43 -2.96 -1.11
CA LEU A 5 -15.83 -2.49 -2.37
C LEU A 5 -16.40 -3.22 -3.59
N VAL A 6 -16.63 -4.52 -3.49
CA VAL A 6 -17.28 -5.30 -4.55
C VAL A 6 -18.74 -4.85 -4.72
N ILE A 7 -19.45 -4.63 -3.61
CA ILE A 7 -20.82 -4.08 -3.60
C ILE A 7 -20.84 -2.65 -4.15
N GLY A 8 -19.85 -1.81 -3.82
CA GLY A 8 -19.72 -0.45 -4.35
C GLY A 8 -19.44 -0.42 -5.85
N GLY A 9 -18.57 -1.31 -6.35
CA GLY A 9 -18.29 -1.45 -7.78
C GLY A 9 -19.47 -2.01 -8.58
N SER A 10 -20.19 -3.00 -8.04
CA SER A 10 -21.40 -3.53 -8.67
C SER A 10 -22.55 -2.52 -8.67
N LEU A 11 -22.69 -1.73 -7.60
CA LEU A 11 -23.64 -0.60 -7.55
C LEU A 11 -23.29 0.46 -8.59
N ALA A 12 -22.02 0.80 -8.77
CA ALA A 12 -21.58 1.76 -9.78
C ALA A 12 -21.87 1.29 -11.21
N GLY A 13 -21.62 0.01 -11.49
CA GLY A 13 -21.95 -0.60 -12.79
C GLY A 13 -23.45 -0.66 -13.04
N ALA A 14 -24.24 -1.02 -12.03
CA ALA A 14 -25.70 -1.01 -12.10
C ALA A 14 -26.24 0.42 -12.30
N PHE A 15 -25.69 1.42 -11.60
CA PHE A 15 -26.03 2.82 -11.79
C PHE A 15 -25.64 3.31 -13.18
N GLY A 16 -24.45 2.97 -13.68
CA GLY A 16 -24.04 3.29 -15.05
C GLY A 16 -24.98 2.69 -16.09
N ALA A 17 -25.44 1.45 -15.89
CA ALA A 17 -26.42 0.80 -16.74
C ALA A 17 -27.81 1.47 -16.67
N ILE A 18 -28.25 1.90 -15.48
CA ILE A 18 -29.51 2.66 -15.30
C ILE A 18 -29.40 4.02 -16.00
N VAL A 19 -28.29 4.73 -15.86
CA VAL A 19 -28.05 6.02 -16.53
C VAL A 19 -28.02 5.84 -18.05
N TRP A 20 -27.36 4.79 -18.55
CA TRP A 20 -27.34 4.47 -19.97
C TRP A 20 -28.73 4.09 -20.52
N PHE A 21 -29.51 3.36 -19.72
CA PHE A 21 -30.90 3.03 -20.03
C PHE A 21 -31.81 4.28 -20.07
N LEU A 22 -31.64 5.21 -19.12
CA LEU A 22 -32.34 6.50 -19.14
C LEU A 22 -31.94 7.39 -20.32
N LEU A 23 -30.65 7.36 -20.70
CA LEU A 23 -30.13 8.00 -21.89
C LEU A 23 -30.81 7.47 -23.16
N LEU A 24 -30.92 6.15 -23.30
CA LEU A 24 -31.61 5.51 -24.43
C LEU A 24 -33.09 5.91 -24.52
N ILE A 25 -33.78 6.01 -23.38
CA ILE A 25 -35.18 6.47 -23.34
C ILE A 25 -35.28 7.94 -23.76
N SER A 26 -34.35 8.80 -23.34
CA SER A 26 -34.36 10.22 -23.73
C SER A 26 -34.07 10.46 -25.22
N THR A 27 -33.41 9.52 -25.89
CA THR A 27 -33.20 9.53 -27.35
C THR A 27 -34.32 8.90 -28.15
N SER A 28 -35.30 8.24 -27.51
CA SER A 28 -36.44 7.65 -28.22
C SER A 28 -37.43 8.75 -28.61
N ALA A 29 -37.79 8.81 -29.90
CA ALA A 29 -38.49 9.92 -30.56
C ALA A 29 -39.98 10.11 -30.17
N ASP A 30 -40.44 9.48 -29.09
CA ASP A 30 -41.86 9.49 -28.69
C ASP A 30 -42.11 10.57 -27.62
N THR A 31 -42.44 11.78 -28.08
CA THR A 31 -42.60 12.99 -27.26
C THR A 31 -43.67 12.87 -26.18
N ALA A 32 -44.72 12.07 -26.41
CA ALA A 32 -45.84 11.91 -25.47
C ALA A 32 -45.48 11.09 -24.21
N ILE A 33 -44.65 10.05 -24.34
CA ILE A 33 -44.17 9.26 -23.20
C ILE A 33 -43.16 10.08 -22.38
N PHE A 34 -42.36 10.87 -23.08
CA PHE A 34 -41.37 11.77 -22.52
C PHE A 34 -42.00 12.85 -21.64
N GLU A 35 -43.02 13.57 -22.12
CA GLU A 35 -43.70 14.62 -21.33
C GLU A 35 -44.30 14.07 -20.02
N ARG A 36 -44.92 12.89 -20.07
CA ARG A 36 -45.58 12.29 -18.89
C ARG A 36 -44.59 11.86 -17.80
N HIS A 37 -43.40 11.43 -18.17
CA HIS A 37 -42.38 10.93 -17.23
C HIS A 37 -41.27 11.94 -16.93
N TYR A 38 -41.28 13.11 -17.59
CA TYR A 38 -40.30 14.18 -17.43
C TYR A 38 -40.00 14.54 -15.96
N PRO A 39 -41.00 14.74 -15.06
CA PRO A 39 -40.72 15.11 -13.66
C PRO A 39 -40.09 13.97 -12.87
N VAL A 40 -40.52 12.73 -13.13
CA VAL A 40 -40.02 11.53 -12.44
C VAL A 40 -38.57 11.26 -12.84
N LEU A 41 -38.24 11.43 -14.12
CA LEU A 41 -36.89 11.31 -14.66
C LEU A 41 -35.94 12.31 -13.99
N ILE A 42 -36.35 13.58 -13.87
CA ILE A 42 -35.57 14.60 -13.19
C ILE A 42 -35.37 14.25 -11.71
N GLY A 43 -36.44 13.87 -11.01
CA GLY A 43 -36.37 13.49 -9.60
C GLY A 43 -35.41 12.33 -9.35
N MET A 44 -35.48 11.29 -10.20
CA MET A 44 -34.60 10.13 -10.12
C MET A 44 -33.14 10.51 -10.41
N ASN A 45 -32.87 11.30 -11.44
CA ASN A 45 -31.52 11.76 -11.75
C ASN A 45 -30.91 12.62 -10.63
N ILE A 46 -31.69 13.51 -10.02
CA ILE A 46 -31.24 14.31 -8.87
C ILE A 46 -30.92 13.40 -7.68
N LEU A 47 -31.79 12.42 -7.38
CA LEU A 47 -31.57 11.47 -6.29
C LEU A 47 -30.29 10.65 -6.51
N ILE A 48 -30.08 10.16 -7.73
CA ILE A 48 -28.85 9.45 -8.12
C ILE A 48 -27.63 10.36 -7.95
N ALA A 49 -27.72 11.61 -8.41
CA ALA A 49 -26.62 12.56 -8.31
C ALA A 49 -26.24 12.84 -6.85
N LEU A 50 -27.24 13.05 -5.98
CA LEU A 50 -27.03 13.23 -4.55
C LEU A 50 -26.43 11.97 -3.89
N ALA A 51 -26.88 10.78 -4.26
CA ALA A 51 -26.34 9.51 -3.75
C ALA A 51 -24.86 9.33 -4.11
N LEU A 52 -24.49 9.60 -5.37
CA LEU A 52 -23.11 9.52 -5.84
C LEU A 52 -22.22 10.58 -5.19
N LEU A 53 -22.69 11.84 -5.08
CA LEU A 53 -21.98 12.88 -4.32
C LEU A 53 -21.77 12.50 -2.86
N GLY A 54 -22.79 11.94 -2.22
CA GLY A 54 -22.73 11.44 -0.84
C GLY A 54 -21.70 10.32 -0.68
N LEU A 55 -21.65 9.37 -1.63
CA LEU A 55 -20.66 8.29 -1.63
C LEU A 55 -19.23 8.80 -1.82
N VAL A 56 -19.00 9.72 -2.77
CA VAL A 56 -17.68 10.34 -2.96
C VAL A 56 -17.27 11.09 -1.69
N GLY A 57 -18.17 11.89 -1.12
CA GLY A 57 -17.95 12.61 0.15
C GLY A 57 -17.64 11.67 1.31
N TRP A 58 -18.34 10.54 1.41
CA TRP A 58 -18.08 9.50 2.40
C TRP A 58 -16.70 8.87 2.24
N GLN A 59 -16.29 8.54 1.01
CA GLN A 59 -14.94 8.01 0.72
C GLN A 59 -13.83 9.01 1.10
N LEU A 60 -14.01 10.29 0.76
CA LEU A 60 -13.09 11.36 1.13
C LEU A 60 -13.03 11.56 2.65
N ARG A 61 -14.17 11.48 3.34
CA ARG A 61 -14.23 11.57 4.80
C ARG A 61 -13.50 10.41 5.48
N LEU A 62 -13.70 9.19 5.03
CA LEU A 62 -12.98 8.01 5.53
C LEU A 62 -11.46 8.18 5.38
N LEU A 63 -11.02 8.64 4.21
CA LEU A 63 -9.61 8.91 3.94
C LEU A 63 -9.04 9.99 4.87
N TRP A 64 -9.80 11.06 5.10
CA TRP A 64 -9.40 12.15 5.99
C TRP A 64 -9.28 11.67 7.45
N LEU A 65 -10.20 10.82 7.90
CA LEU A 65 -10.13 10.20 9.23
C LEU A 65 -8.91 9.28 9.37
N GLU A 66 -8.61 8.43 8.38
CA GLU A 66 -7.39 7.59 8.35
C GLU A 66 -6.11 8.43 8.39
N HIS A 67 -6.09 9.57 7.70
CA HIS A 67 -4.96 10.50 7.70
C HIS A 67 -4.79 11.18 9.07
N ARG A 68 -5.89 11.60 9.70
CA ARG A 68 -5.88 12.20 11.05
C ARG A 68 -5.43 11.20 12.12
N ALA A 69 -5.78 9.92 11.95
CA ALA A 69 -5.36 8.84 12.83
C ALA A 69 -3.87 8.44 12.66
N GLN A 70 -3.10 9.09 11.78
CA GLN A 70 -1.68 8.82 11.48
C GLN A 70 -1.39 7.33 11.20
N ILE A 71 -2.35 6.61 10.63
CA ILE A 71 -2.14 5.21 10.22
C ILE A 71 -1.04 5.20 9.16
N PHE A 72 -0.08 4.29 9.30
CA PHE A 72 1.03 4.12 8.36
C PHE A 72 0.49 3.89 6.94
N GLY A 73 1.02 4.60 5.94
CA GLY A 73 0.55 4.56 4.54
C GLY A 73 -0.59 5.52 4.18
N SER A 74 -1.27 6.16 5.15
CA SER A 74 -2.38 7.10 4.89
C SER A 74 -1.98 8.30 4.02
N ARG A 75 -0.76 8.84 4.19
CA ARG A 75 -0.22 9.94 3.37
C ARG A 75 -0.06 9.56 1.90
N LEU A 76 0.44 8.36 1.63
CA LEU A 76 0.60 7.85 0.27
C LEU A 76 -0.75 7.66 -0.39
N LYS A 77 -1.70 7.03 0.33
CA LYS A 77 -3.07 6.82 -0.14
C LYS A 77 -3.74 8.15 -0.51
N LEU A 78 -3.58 9.18 0.32
CA LEU A 78 -4.14 10.52 0.07
C LEU A 78 -3.49 11.22 -1.12
N ARG A 79 -2.16 11.14 -1.25
CA ARG A 79 -1.44 11.70 -2.42
C ARG A 79 -1.88 11.04 -3.72
N LEU A 80 -1.99 9.71 -3.74
CA LEU A 80 -2.47 8.97 -4.92
C LEU A 80 -3.91 9.31 -5.27
N MET A 81 -4.82 9.34 -4.29
CA MET A 81 -6.21 9.74 -4.54
C MET A 81 -6.34 11.19 -5.02
N ALA A 82 -5.53 12.11 -4.49
CA ALA A 82 -5.51 13.49 -4.95
C ALA A 82 -5.03 13.59 -6.41
N MET A 83 -3.96 12.87 -6.77
CA MET A 83 -3.41 12.86 -8.12
C MET A 83 -4.40 12.27 -9.14
N PHE A 84 -4.95 11.08 -8.86
CA PHE A 84 -5.96 10.47 -9.74
C PHE A 84 -7.27 11.24 -9.78
N GLY A 85 -7.70 11.80 -8.63
CA GLY A 85 -8.88 12.64 -8.56
C GLY A 85 -8.73 13.89 -9.41
N LEU A 86 -7.60 14.61 -9.31
CA LEU A 86 -7.33 15.79 -10.12
C LEU A 86 -7.23 15.45 -11.62
N MET A 87 -6.60 14.32 -11.95
CA MET A 87 -6.51 13.80 -13.32
C MET A 87 -7.88 13.45 -13.92
N ALA A 88 -8.87 13.08 -13.11
CA ALA A 88 -10.23 12.81 -13.56
C ALA A 88 -11.12 14.06 -13.60
N VAL A 89 -11.08 14.87 -12.53
CA VAL A 89 -11.92 16.07 -12.38
C VAL A 89 -11.58 17.10 -13.45
N PHE A 90 -10.29 17.39 -13.69
CA PHE A 90 -9.88 18.49 -14.54
C PHE A 90 -10.35 18.34 -16.00
N PRO A 91 -10.01 17.25 -16.72
CA PRO A 91 -10.51 17.06 -18.08
C PRO A 91 -12.02 16.81 -18.11
N GLY A 92 -12.58 16.13 -17.09
CA GLY A 92 -14.03 15.91 -17.02
C GLY A 92 -14.83 17.21 -16.90
N ALA A 93 -14.38 18.14 -16.05
CA ALA A 93 -15.01 19.45 -15.88
C ALA A 93 -14.87 20.31 -17.14
N LEU A 94 -13.72 20.25 -17.84
CA LEU A 94 -13.52 20.94 -19.11
C LEU A 94 -14.51 20.45 -20.18
N VAL A 95 -14.58 19.13 -20.39
CA VAL A 95 -15.51 18.52 -21.36
C VAL A 95 -16.95 18.88 -20.99
N TYR A 96 -17.33 18.76 -19.72
CA TYR A 96 -18.65 19.13 -19.24
C TYR A 96 -18.99 20.60 -19.55
N GLY A 97 -18.08 21.53 -19.23
CA GLY A 97 -18.27 22.96 -19.49
C GLY A 97 -18.47 23.26 -20.98
N VAL A 98 -17.61 22.68 -21.84
CA VAL A 98 -17.73 22.82 -23.30
C VAL A 98 -19.03 22.20 -23.81
N SER A 99 -19.40 21.01 -23.33
CA SER A 99 -20.64 20.33 -23.75
C SER A 99 -21.89 21.10 -23.34
N VAL A 100 -21.96 21.61 -22.11
CA VAL A 100 -23.11 22.42 -21.66
C VAL A 100 -23.20 23.73 -22.45
N GLN A 101 -22.07 24.39 -22.67
CA GLN A 101 -22.03 25.61 -23.49
C GLN A 101 -22.48 25.34 -24.93
N PHE A 102 -21.97 24.27 -25.53
CA PHE A 102 -22.33 23.86 -26.89
C PHE A 102 -23.81 23.53 -27.03
N VAL A 103 -24.36 22.70 -26.13
CA VAL A 103 -25.78 22.33 -26.14
C VAL A 103 -26.68 23.54 -25.93
N THR A 104 -26.37 24.39 -24.94
CA THR A 104 -27.19 25.57 -24.63
C THR A 104 -27.21 26.55 -25.79
N ARG A 105 -26.04 26.87 -26.37
CA ARG A 105 -25.93 27.77 -27.53
C ARG A 105 -26.55 27.18 -28.79
N SER A 106 -26.40 25.87 -29.01
CA SER A 106 -26.98 25.22 -30.18
C SER A 106 -28.50 25.25 -30.13
N ILE A 107 -29.11 24.93 -28.98
CA ILE A 107 -30.56 25.02 -28.79
C ILE A 107 -31.02 26.47 -28.95
N GLU A 108 -30.33 27.43 -28.32
CA GLU A 108 -30.67 28.85 -28.45
C GLU A 108 -30.62 29.36 -29.89
N SER A 109 -29.66 28.90 -30.70
CA SER A 109 -29.54 29.29 -32.10
C SER A 109 -30.69 28.77 -32.98
N TRP A 110 -31.28 27.62 -32.65
CA TRP A 110 -32.43 27.06 -33.39
C TRP A 110 -33.73 27.77 -33.01
N PHE A 111 -33.83 28.28 -31.78
CA PHE A 111 -34.97 29.04 -31.24
C PHE A 111 -34.68 30.54 -31.16
N ASP A 112 -33.98 31.09 -32.16
CA ASP A 112 -33.68 32.51 -32.23
C ASP A 112 -34.95 33.32 -32.52
N VAL A 113 -35.05 34.49 -31.89
CA VAL A 113 -36.04 35.54 -32.13
C VAL A 113 -36.21 35.86 -33.62
N ARG A 114 -35.21 35.64 -34.47
CA ARG A 114 -35.30 35.81 -35.93
C ARG A 114 -36.34 34.87 -36.58
N VAL A 115 -36.42 33.60 -36.16
CA VAL A 115 -37.38 32.65 -36.73
C VAL A 115 -38.79 33.00 -36.26
N GLU A 116 -38.94 33.30 -34.96
CA GLU A 116 -40.20 33.74 -34.38
C GLU A 116 -40.72 35.01 -35.08
N LYS A 117 -39.87 36.05 -35.21
CA LYS A 117 -40.23 37.29 -35.92
C LYS A 117 -40.55 37.09 -37.38
N ALA A 118 -39.88 36.17 -38.07
CA ALA A 118 -40.16 35.88 -39.48
C ALA A 118 -41.52 35.19 -39.65
N LEU A 119 -41.85 34.23 -38.76
CA LEU A 119 -43.15 33.57 -38.75
C LEU A 119 -44.28 34.53 -38.35
N GLU A 120 -44.05 35.36 -37.32
CA GLU A 120 -44.98 36.40 -36.86
C GLU A 120 -45.23 37.42 -37.98
N ALA A 121 -44.18 37.94 -38.62
CA ALA A 121 -44.31 38.85 -39.76
C ALA A 121 -45.03 38.19 -40.95
N GLY A 122 -44.84 36.88 -41.18
CA GLY A 122 -45.55 36.12 -42.20
C GLY A 122 -47.04 35.98 -41.90
N LEU A 123 -47.39 35.71 -40.63
CA LEU A 123 -48.76 35.62 -40.15
C LEU A 123 -49.47 36.99 -40.24
N ASP A 124 -48.79 38.05 -39.81
CA ASP A 124 -49.28 39.42 -39.89
C ASP A 124 -49.47 39.89 -41.34
N LEU A 125 -48.54 39.51 -42.24
CA LEU A 125 -48.68 39.79 -43.67
C LEU A 125 -49.89 39.07 -44.26
N GLY A 126 -50.11 37.80 -43.88
CA GLY A 126 -51.29 37.03 -44.29
C GLY A 126 -52.59 37.67 -43.80
N ARG A 127 -52.64 38.03 -42.51
CA ARG A 127 -53.79 38.70 -41.90
C ARG A 127 -54.07 40.07 -42.53
N THR A 128 -53.05 40.90 -42.68
CA THR A 128 -53.16 42.23 -43.31
C THR A 128 -53.62 42.13 -44.76
N SER A 129 -53.16 41.11 -45.50
CA SER A 129 -53.61 40.84 -46.87
C SER A 129 -55.10 40.47 -46.92
N LEU A 130 -55.56 39.60 -46.01
CA LEU A 130 -56.98 39.25 -45.90
C LEU A 130 -57.84 40.46 -45.49
N ASP A 131 -57.38 41.27 -44.54
CA ASP A 131 -58.07 42.49 -44.10
C ASP A 131 -58.15 43.52 -45.25
N SER A 132 -57.09 43.66 -46.04
CA SER A 132 -57.10 44.52 -47.24
C SER A 132 -58.08 44.03 -48.29
N LEU A 133 -58.16 42.72 -48.55
CA LEU A 133 -59.13 42.14 -49.49
C LEU A 133 -60.57 42.31 -48.97
N LEU A 134 -60.79 42.15 -47.66
CA LEU A 134 -62.10 42.41 -47.03
C LEU A 134 -62.49 43.88 -47.14
N ALA A 135 -61.56 44.81 -46.92
CA ALA A 135 -61.80 46.24 -47.03
C ALA A 135 -62.13 46.67 -48.47
N ASP A 136 -61.44 46.11 -49.46
CA ASP A 136 -61.73 46.31 -50.88
C ASP A 136 -63.13 45.78 -51.25
N LEU A 137 -63.43 44.53 -50.88
CA LEU A 137 -64.75 43.92 -51.11
C LEU A 137 -65.88 44.69 -50.41
N SER A 138 -65.60 45.21 -49.21
CA SER A 138 -66.50 46.10 -48.48
C SER A 138 -66.81 47.38 -49.24
N THR A 139 -65.79 48.01 -49.79
CA THR A 139 -65.91 49.26 -50.53
C THR A 139 -66.71 49.03 -51.82
N LYS A 140 -66.42 47.94 -52.54
CA LYS A 140 -67.22 47.48 -53.69
C LYS A 140 -68.67 47.25 -53.29
N GLY A 141 -68.92 46.60 -52.16
CA GLY A 141 -70.27 46.36 -51.62
C GLY A 141 -71.05 47.64 -51.32
N LYS A 142 -70.41 48.66 -50.74
CA LYS A 142 -71.04 49.96 -50.50
C LYS A 142 -71.40 50.67 -51.81
N ASN A 143 -70.49 50.67 -52.79
CA ASN A 143 -70.74 51.28 -54.10
C ASN A 143 -71.87 50.56 -54.83
N MET A 144 -71.86 49.23 -54.86
CA MET A 144 -72.95 48.42 -55.43
C MET A 144 -74.27 48.64 -54.71
N ALA A 145 -74.27 48.74 -53.38
CA ALA A 145 -75.47 49.01 -52.59
C ALA A 145 -76.05 50.40 -52.90
N LEU A 146 -75.19 51.42 -53.08
CA LEU A 146 -75.62 52.76 -53.45
C LEU A 146 -76.24 52.76 -54.86
N GLU A 147 -75.64 52.11 -55.84
CA GLU A 147 -76.22 52.03 -57.19
C GLU A 147 -77.54 51.24 -57.20
N LEU A 148 -77.59 50.09 -56.50
CA LEU A 148 -78.79 49.25 -56.37
C LEU A 148 -79.93 49.92 -55.61
N SER A 149 -79.65 50.94 -54.79
CA SER A 149 -80.71 51.70 -54.13
C SER A 149 -81.64 52.37 -55.16
N SER A 150 -81.08 52.85 -56.28
CA SER A 150 -81.80 53.62 -57.32
C SER A 150 -82.54 52.76 -58.36
N VAL A 151 -82.37 51.44 -58.33
CA VAL A 151 -82.87 50.52 -59.36
C VAL A 151 -84.26 49.95 -58.99
N PRO A 152 -85.28 50.10 -59.85
CA PRO A 152 -86.61 49.51 -59.66
C PRO A 152 -86.60 47.97 -59.66
N GLU A 153 -87.58 47.36 -59.00
CA GLU A 153 -87.68 45.90 -58.78
C GLU A 153 -87.47 45.05 -60.04
N ASN A 154 -88.12 45.41 -61.15
CA ASN A 154 -88.05 44.67 -62.42
C ASN A 154 -86.63 44.65 -63.05
N GLY A 155 -85.77 45.62 -62.69
CA GLY A 155 -84.40 45.73 -63.21
C GLY A 155 -83.30 45.21 -62.28
N ARG A 156 -83.62 44.87 -61.02
CA ARG A 156 -82.63 44.55 -59.98
C ARG A 156 -81.74 43.36 -60.33
N ARG A 157 -82.30 42.30 -60.93
CA ARG A 157 -81.53 41.10 -61.32
C ARG A 157 -80.49 41.45 -62.38
N THR A 158 -80.87 42.18 -63.42
CA THR A 158 -79.96 42.61 -64.50
C THR A 158 -78.89 43.57 -63.99
N ALA A 159 -79.28 44.51 -63.13
CA ALA A 159 -78.34 45.43 -62.48
C ALA A 159 -77.34 44.68 -61.59
N LEU A 160 -77.78 43.68 -60.81
CA LEU A 160 -76.93 42.87 -59.95
C LEU A 160 -75.89 42.06 -60.76
N ILE A 161 -76.29 41.47 -61.89
CA ILE A 161 -75.39 40.75 -62.80
C ILE A 161 -74.33 41.69 -63.37
N ARG A 162 -74.75 42.86 -63.87
CA ARG A 162 -73.84 43.90 -64.40
C ARG A 162 -72.87 44.38 -63.32
N LEU A 163 -73.36 44.71 -62.13
CA LEU A 163 -72.53 45.23 -61.04
C LEU A 163 -71.53 44.20 -60.54
N ARG A 164 -71.92 42.93 -60.48
CA ARG A 164 -71.01 41.83 -60.13
C ARG A 164 -69.90 41.68 -61.18
N GLU A 165 -70.24 41.74 -62.47
CA GLU A 165 -69.27 41.70 -63.58
C GLU A 165 -68.31 42.91 -63.53
N GLN A 166 -68.85 44.12 -63.40
CA GLN A 166 -68.09 45.37 -63.37
C GLN A 166 -67.13 45.49 -62.18
N ASN A 167 -67.52 44.98 -61.01
CA ASN A 167 -66.67 44.99 -59.80
C ASN A 167 -65.85 43.71 -59.61
N SER A 168 -65.93 42.76 -60.57
CA SER A 168 -65.24 41.47 -60.56
C SER A 168 -65.41 40.69 -59.25
N VAL A 169 -66.64 40.66 -58.72
CA VAL A 169 -66.98 39.90 -57.51
C VAL A 169 -67.45 38.51 -57.91
N GLN A 170 -67.19 37.49 -57.09
CA GLN A 170 -67.55 36.12 -57.44
C GLN A 170 -69.06 35.88 -57.31
N THR A 171 -69.67 36.25 -56.18
CA THR A 171 -71.13 36.22 -56.06
C THR A 171 -71.67 37.49 -55.42
N ALA A 172 -72.81 37.94 -55.91
CA ALA A 172 -73.58 39.04 -55.35
C ALA A 172 -75.02 38.58 -55.19
N SER A 173 -75.54 38.59 -53.97
CA SER A 173 -76.89 38.12 -53.65
C SER A 173 -77.63 39.19 -52.84
N LEU A 174 -78.86 39.48 -53.23
CA LEU A 174 -79.70 40.47 -52.58
C LEU A 174 -80.75 39.75 -51.75
N PHE A 175 -80.79 40.03 -50.45
CA PHE A 175 -81.71 39.45 -49.49
C PHE A 175 -82.71 40.48 -48.97
N SER A 176 -83.92 40.04 -48.60
CA SER A 176 -84.88 40.85 -47.85
C SER A 176 -84.46 41.00 -46.38
N ALA A 177 -85.12 41.90 -45.66
CA ALA A 177 -84.93 42.08 -44.22
C ALA A 177 -85.17 40.79 -43.42
N GLY A 178 -86.01 39.89 -43.94
CA GLY A 178 -86.34 38.58 -43.36
C GLY A 178 -85.42 37.45 -43.82
N GLY A 179 -84.40 37.72 -44.66
CA GLY A 179 -83.45 36.71 -45.15
C GLY A 179 -83.93 35.92 -46.37
N GLN A 180 -85.01 36.34 -47.04
CA GLN A 180 -85.42 35.72 -48.31
C GLN A 180 -84.53 36.22 -49.46
N LEU A 181 -84.10 35.31 -50.35
CA LEU A 181 -83.29 35.65 -51.51
C LEU A 181 -84.15 36.34 -52.59
N LEU A 182 -83.86 37.60 -52.90
CA LEU A 182 -84.56 38.41 -53.90
C LEU A 182 -83.91 38.30 -55.29
N ALA A 183 -82.58 38.32 -55.34
CA ALA A 183 -81.81 38.16 -56.57
C ALA A 183 -80.42 37.58 -56.26
N SER A 184 -79.83 36.85 -57.20
CA SER A 184 -78.43 36.40 -57.10
C SER A 184 -77.75 36.51 -58.45
N ALA A 185 -76.47 36.82 -58.43
CA ALA A 185 -75.57 36.84 -59.58
C ALA A 185 -74.27 36.13 -59.17
N ASN A 186 -73.96 35.01 -59.83
CA ASN A 186 -72.80 34.18 -59.54
C ASN A 186 -71.85 34.17 -60.75
N ALA A 187 -70.55 34.08 -60.51
CA ALA A 187 -69.52 33.98 -61.55
C ALA A 187 -69.33 32.52 -62.01
N ASP A 188 -69.51 31.56 -61.10
CA ASP A 188 -69.42 30.13 -61.39
C ASP A 188 -70.83 29.54 -61.56
N LEU A 189 -71.08 28.84 -62.67
CA LEU A 189 -72.37 28.20 -62.98
C LEU A 189 -72.60 26.93 -62.14
N SER A 190 -71.55 26.45 -61.45
CA SER A 190 -71.55 25.23 -60.65
C SER A 190 -72.22 25.41 -59.27
N ASP A 191 -72.26 26.64 -58.76
CA ASP A 191 -72.83 26.98 -57.45
C ASP A 191 -74.00 27.95 -57.62
N LEU A 192 -75.21 27.41 -57.76
CA LEU A 192 -76.41 28.16 -58.14
C LEU A 192 -77.17 28.72 -56.93
N MET A 193 -76.87 28.27 -55.71
CA MET A 193 -77.57 28.71 -54.49
C MET A 193 -76.59 29.33 -53.49
N PRO A 194 -76.63 30.65 -53.27
CA PRO A 194 -75.77 31.29 -52.27
C PRO A 194 -76.14 30.81 -50.86
N ARG A 195 -75.13 30.58 -50.01
CA ARG A 195 -75.36 30.28 -48.59
C ARG A 195 -76.10 31.44 -47.94
N LEU A 196 -77.21 31.13 -47.27
CA LEU A 196 -78.06 32.11 -46.62
C LEU A 196 -77.35 32.68 -45.38
N PRO A 197 -77.34 34.00 -45.20
CA PRO A 197 -76.85 34.63 -43.97
C PRO A 197 -77.77 34.32 -42.79
N SER A 198 -77.21 34.18 -41.60
CA SER A 198 -78.01 33.90 -40.40
C SER A 198 -78.83 35.12 -39.97
N PRO A 199 -79.97 34.94 -39.27
CA PRO A 199 -80.77 36.06 -38.76
C PRO A 199 -79.97 37.01 -37.85
N ALA A 200 -78.99 36.49 -37.11
CA ALA A 200 -78.07 37.29 -36.29
C ALA A 200 -77.15 38.17 -37.14
N GLN A 201 -76.58 37.61 -38.22
CA GLN A 201 -75.72 38.36 -39.16
C GLN A 201 -76.50 39.45 -39.89
N LEU A 202 -77.74 39.18 -40.31
CA LEU A 202 -78.62 40.16 -40.95
C LEU A 202 -78.96 41.33 -40.00
N LYS A 203 -79.28 41.03 -38.74
CA LYS A 203 -79.52 42.05 -37.71
C LYS A 203 -78.27 42.90 -37.45
N GLN A 204 -77.11 42.26 -37.34
CA GLN A 204 -75.85 42.94 -37.10
C GLN A 204 -75.44 43.84 -38.27
N ALA A 205 -75.54 43.35 -39.51
CA ALA A 205 -75.26 44.13 -40.73
C ALA A 205 -76.13 45.39 -40.84
N ARG A 206 -77.39 45.33 -40.40
CA ARG A 206 -78.28 46.50 -40.32
C ARG A 206 -77.84 47.50 -39.26
N SER A 207 -77.54 47.03 -38.06
CA SER A 207 -77.16 47.90 -36.93
C SER A 207 -75.79 48.57 -37.15
N ALA A 208 -74.80 47.82 -37.63
CA ALA A 208 -73.43 48.27 -37.84
C ALA A 208 -73.22 48.91 -39.21
N ARG A 209 -74.26 48.97 -40.06
CA ARG A 209 -74.24 49.43 -41.46
C ARG A 209 -73.29 48.67 -42.40
N GLN A 210 -72.63 47.63 -41.89
CA GLN A 210 -71.76 46.73 -42.62
C GLN A 210 -71.42 45.55 -41.70
N LEU A 211 -71.29 44.35 -42.26
CA LEU A 211 -70.66 43.22 -41.58
C LEU A 211 -69.73 42.51 -42.57
N SER A 212 -68.46 42.35 -42.21
CA SER A 212 -67.46 41.66 -43.04
C SER A 212 -66.67 40.68 -42.22
N TRP A 213 -66.46 39.46 -42.72
CA TRP A 213 -65.68 38.42 -42.06
C TRP A 213 -65.12 37.42 -43.08
N VAL A 214 -64.11 36.67 -42.67
CA VAL A 214 -63.60 35.51 -43.42
C VAL A 214 -64.35 34.28 -42.95
N ASP A 215 -64.90 33.50 -43.87
CA ASP A 215 -65.53 32.21 -43.62
C ASP A 215 -64.69 31.09 -44.27
N SER A 216 -64.69 29.91 -43.68
CA SER A 216 -63.88 28.78 -44.15
C SER A 216 -64.78 27.61 -44.51
N ASP A 217 -64.78 27.23 -45.78
CA ASP A 217 -65.59 26.11 -46.29
C ASP A 217 -64.82 24.79 -46.31
N GLY A 218 -64.11 24.49 -45.22
CA GLY A 218 -63.35 23.25 -44.99
C GLY A 218 -62.12 23.03 -45.88
N LYS A 219 -62.09 23.58 -47.11
CA LYS A 219 -60.98 23.54 -48.06
C LYS A 219 -60.66 24.88 -48.70
N LYS A 220 -61.59 25.84 -48.71
CA LYS A 220 -61.42 27.15 -49.34
C LYS A 220 -61.88 28.26 -48.40
N MET A 221 -61.06 29.32 -48.29
CA MET A 221 -61.45 30.52 -47.56
C MET A 221 -62.23 31.46 -48.47
N ILE A 222 -63.36 31.96 -47.97
CA ILE A 222 -64.24 32.89 -48.67
C ILE A 222 -64.44 34.15 -47.83
N LEU A 223 -64.26 35.29 -48.47
CA LEU A 223 -64.53 36.60 -47.89
C LEU A 223 -66.02 36.90 -48.04
N ARG A 224 -66.68 37.33 -46.97
CA ARG A 224 -68.10 37.71 -47.00
C ARG A 224 -68.29 39.11 -46.49
N VAL A 225 -69.11 39.88 -47.20
CA VAL A 225 -69.53 41.22 -46.80
C VAL A 225 -71.04 41.34 -46.97
N LEU A 226 -71.72 41.78 -45.91
CA LEU A 226 -73.11 42.19 -45.90
C LEU A 226 -73.21 43.71 -45.80
N VAL A 227 -73.89 44.32 -46.77
CA VAL A 227 -74.12 45.77 -46.82
C VAL A 227 -75.62 46.03 -46.95
N PRO A 228 -76.23 46.84 -46.08
CA PRO A 228 -77.63 47.22 -46.24
C PRO A 228 -77.80 48.15 -47.44
N VAL A 229 -78.80 47.84 -48.27
CA VAL A 229 -79.25 48.67 -49.39
C VAL A 229 -80.48 49.45 -48.92
N SER A 230 -80.36 50.76 -48.85
CA SER A 230 -81.49 51.64 -48.51
C SER A 230 -82.44 51.75 -49.70
N GLY A 231 -83.75 51.69 -49.47
CA GLY A 231 -84.74 51.97 -50.51
C GLY A 231 -85.03 53.48 -50.61
N PHE A 232 -85.36 53.98 -51.79
CA PHE A 232 -85.76 55.39 -51.98
C PHE A 232 -87.24 55.66 -51.64
N GLY A 233 -88.07 54.63 -51.54
CA GLY A 233 -89.49 54.74 -51.19
C GLY A 233 -89.75 54.57 -49.69
N VAL A 234 -90.70 55.32 -49.14
CA VAL A 234 -91.14 55.25 -47.72
C VAL A 234 -91.65 53.86 -47.31
N PHE A 235 -92.06 53.03 -48.29
CA PHE A 235 -92.56 51.67 -48.11
C PHE A 235 -91.63 50.58 -48.66
N GLU A 236 -90.41 50.91 -49.10
CA GLU A 236 -89.48 49.87 -49.55
C GLU A 236 -88.84 49.15 -48.35
N GLU A 237 -88.97 47.82 -48.30
CA GLU A 237 -88.29 47.02 -47.28
C GLU A 237 -86.76 47.17 -47.38
N PRO A 238 -86.05 47.26 -46.23
CA PRO A 238 -84.60 47.32 -46.23
C PRO A 238 -84.02 46.00 -46.76
N ARG A 239 -83.14 46.10 -47.74
CA ARG A 239 -82.51 44.95 -48.40
C ARG A 239 -81.07 44.81 -47.92
N ILE A 240 -80.50 43.63 -48.03
CA ILE A 240 -79.10 43.38 -47.66
C ILE A 240 -78.42 42.73 -48.85
N LEU A 241 -77.39 43.41 -49.35
CA LEU A 241 -76.50 42.88 -50.38
C LEU A 241 -75.41 42.06 -49.69
N GLN A 242 -75.34 40.78 -50.05
CA GLN A 242 -74.25 39.89 -49.72
C GLN A 242 -73.30 39.82 -50.91
N LEU A 243 -72.04 40.11 -50.67
CA LEU A 243 -70.96 39.81 -51.60
C LEU A 243 -70.11 38.68 -51.05
N THR A 244 -69.74 37.74 -51.91
CA THR A 244 -68.72 36.75 -51.60
C THR A 244 -67.60 36.76 -52.63
N GLN A 245 -66.39 36.54 -52.13
CA GLN A 245 -65.19 36.43 -52.96
C GLN A 245 -64.29 35.32 -52.44
N LEU A 246 -63.84 34.43 -53.32
CA LEU A 246 -62.84 33.42 -52.98
C LEU A 246 -61.50 34.09 -52.66
N VAL A 247 -60.88 33.70 -51.55
CA VAL A 247 -59.48 34.05 -51.29
C VAL A 247 -58.60 33.29 -52.30
N PRO A 248 -57.62 33.93 -52.94
CA PRO A 248 -56.69 33.23 -53.83
C PRO A 248 -56.09 31.99 -53.15
N GLU A 249 -56.14 30.83 -53.83
CA GLU A 249 -55.74 29.55 -53.23
C GLU A 249 -54.31 29.58 -52.67
N ALA A 250 -53.40 30.28 -53.35
CA ALA A 250 -52.03 30.50 -52.88
C ALA A 250 -51.96 31.27 -51.54
N LEU A 251 -52.79 32.29 -51.35
CA LEU A 251 -52.82 33.06 -50.10
C LEU A 251 -53.44 32.22 -48.97
N GLY A 252 -54.51 31.49 -49.26
CA GLY A 252 -55.16 30.61 -48.28
C GLY A 252 -54.25 29.49 -47.79
N ALA A 253 -53.62 28.76 -48.72
CA ALA A 253 -52.70 27.67 -48.39
C ALA A 253 -51.46 28.17 -47.63
N ASN A 254 -50.89 29.31 -48.03
CA ASN A 254 -49.73 29.89 -47.33
C ASN A 254 -50.10 30.37 -45.92
N ALA A 255 -51.28 30.99 -45.73
CA ALA A 255 -51.73 31.43 -44.42
C ALA A 255 -51.93 30.24 -43.46
N GLU A 256 -52.56 29.15 -43.93
CA GLU A 256 -52.75 27.93 -43.14
C GLU A 256 -51.41 27.24 -42.82
N ALA A 257 -50.51 27.14 -43.81
CA ALA A 257 -49.18 26.56 -43.61
C ALA A 257 -48.34 27.35 -42.60
N VAL A 258 -48.31 28.69 -42.70
CA VAL A 258 -47.59 29.54 -41.75
C VAL A 258 -48.21 29.44 -40.35
N GLN A 259 -49.54 29.40 -40.24
CA GLN A 259 -50.22 29.24 -38.96
C GLN A 259 -49.94 27.88 -38.31
N ALA A 260 -49.92 26.80 -39.09
CA ALA A 260 -49.57 25.46 -38.61
C ALA A 260 -48.12 25.41 -38.11
N VAL A 261 -47.16 25.89 -38.91
CA VAL A 261 -45.74 25.94 -38.52
C VAL A 261 -45.52 26.84 -37.31
N TYR A 262 -46.23 27.97 -37.20
CA TYR A 262 -46.14 28.85 -36.04
C TYR A 262 -46.65 28.18 -34.76
N ARG A 263 -47.76 27.44 -34.83
CA ARG A 263 -48.28 26.65 -33.70
C ARG A 263 -47.28 25.57 -33.27
N ASP A 264 -46.77 24.80 -34.21
CA ASP A 264 -45.80 23.73 -33.94
C ASP A 264 -44.49 24.32 -33.35
N TYR A 265 -44.06 25.50 -33.84
CA TYR A 265 -42.92 26.22 -33.27
C TYR A 265 -43.17 26.67 -31.83
N GLN A 266 -44.36 27.20 -31.51
CA GLN A 266 -44.71 27.59 -30.14
C GLN A 266 -44.70 26.40 -29.17
N GLU A 267 -45.20 25.24 -29.58
CA GLU A 267 -45.15 24.01 -28.79
C GLU A 267 -43.69 23.61 -28.50
N LEU A 268 -42.82 23.64 -29.51
CA LEU A 268 -41.39 23.36 -29.34
C LEU A 268 -40.66 24.40 -28.47
N GLN A 269 -41.04 25.68 -28.57
CA GLN A 269 -40.48 26.77 -27.78
C GLN A 269 -40.80 26.60 -26.29
N LEU A 270 -42.01 26.15 -25.95
CA LEU A 270 -42.39 25.80 -24.58
C LEU A 270 -41.54 24.62 -24.05
N ALA A 271 -41.22 23.65 -24.91
CA ALA A 271 -40.36 22.52 -24.56
C ALA A 271 -38.85 22.87 -24.47
N ARG A 272 -38.40 24.01 -25.04
CA ARG A 272 -36.97 24.43 -25.09
C ARG A 272 -36.29 24.34 -23.74
N THR A 273 -36.90 24.96 -22.71
CA THR A 273 -36.31 25.01 -21.36
C THR A 273 -36.20 23.61 -20.77
N GLY A 274 -37.20 22.78 -21.03
CA GLY A 274 -37.22 21.38 -20.62
C GLY A 274 -36.08 20.57 -21.22
N LEU A 275 -35.84 20.76 -22.52
CA LEU A 275 -34.76 20.13 -23.28
C LEU A 275 -33.38 20.51 -22.74
N THR A 276 -33.10 21.81 -22.58
CA THR A 276 -31.82 22.30 -22.03
C THR A 276 -31.55 21.74 -20.64
N ARG A 277 -32.56 21.67 -19.77
CA ARG A 277 -32.42 21.12 -18.42
C ARG A 277 -32.09 19.63 -18.43
N ILE A 278 -32.76 18.84 -19.27
CA ILE A 278 -32.48 17.40 -19.37
C ILE A 278 -31.08 17.14 -19.89
N TYR A 279 -30.65 17.80 -20.98
CA TYR A 279 -29.30 17.59 -21.48
C TYR A 279 -28.24 18.02 -20.45
N ALA A 280 -28.43 19.14 -19.76
CA ALA A 280 -27.54 19.55 -18.68
C ALA A 280 -27.53 18.54 -17.52
N LEU A 281 -28.68 17.99 -17.13
CA LEU A 281 -28.81 16.98 -16.07
C LEU A 281 -28.15 15.65 -16.47
N THR A 282 -28.32 15.23 -17.71
CA THR A 282 -27.71 14.00 -18.23
C THR A 282 -26.20 14.14 -18.33
N LEU A 283 -25.69 15.30 -18.78
CA LEU A 283 -24.25 15.60 -18.80
C LEU A 283 -23.65 15.66 -17.40
N THR A 284 -24.33 16.31 -16.44
CA THR A 284 -23.89 16.34 -15.03
C THR A 284 -23.85 14.94 -14.43
N LEU A 285 -24.88 14.13 -14.70
CA LEU A 285 -24.96 12.75 -14.23
C LEU A 285 -23.85 11.88 -14.83
N THR A 286 -23.60 12.01 -16.13
CA THR A 286 -22.52 11.31 -16.83
C THR A 286 -21.16 11.69 -16.24
N LEU A 287 -20.91 12.99 -16.03
CA LEU A 287 -19.71 13.47 -15.36
C LEU A 287 -19.58 12.87 -13.96
N LEU A 288 -20.66 12.83 -13.19
CA LEU A 288 -20.63 12.34 -11.82
C LEU A 288 -20.39 10.82 -11.75
N VAL A 289 -20.97 10.03 -12.64
CA VAL A 289 -20.71 8.59 -12.75
C VAL A 289 -19.25 8.35 -13.15
N ALA A 290 -18.75 9.08 -14.14
CA ALA A 290 -17.34 9.00 -14.56
C ALA A 290 -16.39 9.38 -13.41
N LEU A 291 -16.72 10.45 -12.69
CA LEU A 291 -15.96 10.93 -11.54
C LEU A 291 -15.96 9.91 -10.39
N PHE A 292 -17.14 9.34 -10.08
CA PHE A 292 -17.27 8.28 -9.09
C PHE A 292 -16.44 7.06 -9.48
N GLY A 293 -16.53 6.62 -10.74
CA GLY A 293 -15.74 5.49 -11.26
C GLY A 293 -14.24 5.74 -11.14
N ALA A 294 -13.79 6.95 -11.48
CA ALA A 294 -12.40 7.35 -11.33
C ALA A 294 -11.94 7.35 -9.87
N PHE A 295 -12.72 7.91 -8.94
CA PHE A 295 -12.40 7.89 -7.51
C PHE A 295 -12.40 6.47 -6.94
N ALA A 296 -13.36 5.63 -7.33
CA ALA A 296 -13.42 4.24 -6.92
C ALA A 296 -12.18 3.46 -7.40
N LEU A 297 -11.79 3.64 -8.66
CA LEU A 297 -10.58 3.04 -9.23
C LEU A 297 -9.32 3.54 -8.52
N ALA A 298 -9.22 4.85 -8.29
CA ALA A 298 -8.12 5.48 -7.56
C ALA A 298 -7.99 4.91 -6.14
N PHE A 299 -9.12 4.74 -5.43
CA PHE A 299 -9.14 4.16 -4.09
C PHE A 299 -8.67 2.69 -4.09
N ILE A 300 -9.12 1.90 -5.07
CA ILE A 300 -8.70 0.49 -5.23
C ILE A 300 -7.19 0.42 -5.51
N MET A 301 -6.68 1.22 -6.44
CA MET A 301 -5.24 1.29 -6.78
C MET A 301 -4.40 1.76 -5.59
N ALA A 302 -4.82 2.83 -4.91
CA ALA A 302 -4.12 3.34 -3.74
C ALA A 302 -4.03 2.30 -2.62
N ARG A 303 -5.10 1.51 -2.40
CA ARG A 303 -5.08 0.41 -1.44
C ARG A 303 -4.17 -0.75 -1.88
N ARG A 304 -4.21 -1.11 -3.16
CA ARG A 304 -3.38 -2.19 -3.73
C ARG A 304 -1.89 -1.89 -3.60
N LEU A 305 -1.49 -0.63 -3.82
CA LEU A 305 -0.09 -0.19 -3.71
C LEU A 305 0.33 0.08 -2.26
N SER A 306 -0.52 0.72 -1.45
CA SER A 306 -0.12 1.16 -0.11
C SER A 306 0.03 0.01 0.90
N ALA A 307 -0.71 -1.09 0.75
CA ALA A 307 -0.66 -2.18 1.74
C ALA A 307 0.67 -2.96 1.73
N PRO A 308 1.20 -3.44 0.59
CA PRO A 308 2.51 -4.11 0.55
C PRO A 308 3.66 -3.17 0.97
N LEU A 309 3.62 -1.91 0.53
CA LEU A 309 4.63 -0.91 0.87
C LEU A 309 4.64 -0.59 2.37
N SER A 310 3.47 -0.60 3.02
CA SER A 310 3.36 -0.43 4.48
C SER A 310 4.09 -1.55 5.23
N ILE A 311 3.84 -2.80 4.82
CA ILE A 311 4.45 -3.98 5.45
C ILE A 311 5.97 -3.96 5.26
N LEU A 312 6.45 -3.60 4.06
CA LEU A 312 7.88 -3.50 3.81
C LEU A 312 8.54 -2.40 4.63
N ALA A 313 7.90 -1.24 4.76
CA ALA A 313 8.47 -0.15 5.54
C ALA A 313 8.44 -0.42 7.06
N GLU A 314 7.43 -1.15 7.54
CA GLU A 314 7.41 -1.64 8.92
C GLU A 314 8.47 -2.72 9.13
N GLY A 315 8.61 -3.65 8.18
CA GLY A 315 9.64 -4.69 8.17
C GLY A 315 11.06 -4.12 8.16
N THR A 316 11.36 -3.14 7.31
CA THR A 316 12.68 -2.51 7.27
C THR A 316 13.00 -1.78 8.58
N ARG A 317 12.00 -1.16 9.22
CA ARG A 317 12.18 -0.53 10.54
C ARG A 317 12.46 -1.56 11.64
N ALA A 318 11.79 -2.72 11.60
CA ALA A 318 12.06 -3.81 12.54
C ALA A 318 13.46 -4.41 12.35
N VAL A 319 13.88 -4.61 11.09
CA VAL A 319 15.25 -5.03 10.75
C VAL A 319 16.29 -4.05 11.30
N ALA A 320 16.04 -2.74 11.19
CA ALA A 320 16.91 -1.72 11.77
C ALA A 320 16.96 -1.75 13.32
N GLN A 321 15.98 -2.38 13.96
CA GLN A 321 15.95 -2.61 15.41
C GLN A 321 16.52 -3.99 15.81
N GLY A 322 17.00 -4.79 14.85
CA GLY A 322 17.56 -6.12 15.08
C GLY A 322 16.53 -7.25 15.17
N ASP A 323 15.28 -7.00 14.80
CA ASP A 323 14.23 -8.02 14.67
C ASP A 323 14.11 -8.47 13.21
N PHE A 324 14.65 -9.66 12.92
CA PHE A 324 14.64 -10.28 11.59
C PHE A 324 13.48 -11.28 11.40
N SER A 325 12.49 -11.29 12.31
CA SER A 325 11.35 -12.21 12.23
C SER A 325 10.63 -12.11 10.88
N PRO A 326 10.26 -13.25 10.26
CA PRO A 326 9.61 -13.25 8.95
C PRO A 326 8.26 -12.53 9.01
N ARG A 327 8.08 -11.53 8.12
CA ARG A 327 6.83 -10.78 8.00
C ARG A 327 5.87 -11.49 7.06
N GLN A 328 4.57 -11.34 7.33
CA GLN A 328 3.51 -11.99 6.55
C GLN A 328 3.57 -11.55 5.08
N ALA A 329 3.95 -12.46 4.19
CA ALA A 329 4.08 -12.16 2.77
C ALA A 329 2.70 -11.88 2.16
N VAL A 330 2.53 -10.70 1.58
CA VAL A 330 1.38 -10.44 0.70
C VAL A 330 1.65 -11.13 -0.62
N TYR A 331 0.95 -12.23 -0.87
CA TYR A 331 1.03 -12.92 -2.16
C TYR A 331 0.42 -12.06 -3.26
N SER A 332 1.30 -11.36 -3.97
CA SER A 332 0.98 -10.66 -5.20
C SER A 332 1.78 -11.25 -6.36
N ARG A 333 1.21 -11.31 -7.55
CA ARG A 333 1.88 -11.79 -8.77
C ARG A 333 2.53 -10.66 -9.58
N ASP A 334 2.69 -9.50 -8.96
CA ASP A 334 3.31 -8.30 -9.55
C ASP A 334 4.70 -8.03 -8.94
N GLU A 335 5.34 -6.96 -9.38
CA GLU A 335 6.69 -6.54 -8.96
C GLU A 335 6.78 -6.31 -7.45
N LEU A 336 5.68 -5.89 -6.81
CA LEU A 336 5.60 -5.75 -5.36
C LEU A 336 5.64 -7.11 -4.65
N GLY A 337 5.07 -8.15 -5.28
CA GLY A 337 5.19 -9.53 -4.82
C GLY A 337 6.62 -10.02 -4.83
N ILE A 338 7.35 -9.77 -5.94
CA ILE A 338 8.78 -10.11 -6.07
C ILE A 338 9.58 -9.37 -4.99
N LEU A 339 9.36 -8.06 -4.82
CA LEU A 339 10.06 -7.27 -3.82
C LEU A 339 9.82 -7.78 -2.38
N THR A 340 8.59 -8.19 -2.08
CA THR A 340 8.25 -8.77 -0.76
C THR A 340 8.96 -10.11 -0.53
N GLN A 341 9.06 -10.95 -1.56
CA GLN A 341 9.82 -12.21 -1.49
C GLN A 341 11.32 -11.96 -1.32
N SER A 342 11.90 -11.02 -2.08
CA SER A 342 13.31 -10.65 -1.95
C SER A 342 13.63 -10.08 -0.57
N PHE A 343 12.76 -9.23 -0.02
CA PHE A 343 12.91 -8.71 1.35
C PHE A 343 12.91 -9.83 2.39
N ASN A 344 11.94 -10.74 2.33
CA ASN A 344 11.86 -11.88 3.26
C ASN A 344 13.05 -12.83 3.14
N ARG A 345 13.58 -13.04 1.92
CA ARG A 345 14.80 -13.83 1.70
C ARG A 345 16.00 -13.16 2.35
N MET A 346 16.16 -11.86 2.18
CA MET A 346 17.24 -11.09 2.81
C MET A 346 17.16 -11.13 4.34
N THR A 347 15.97 -10.97 4.95
CA THR A 347 15.82 -11.04 6.41
C THR A 347 16.10 -12.44 6.96
N ALA A 348 15.72 -13.49 6.23
CA ALA A 348 16.06 -14.86 6.61
C ALA A 348 17.57 -15.11 6.58
N GLN A 349 18.28 -14.60 5.55
CA GLN A 349 19.74 -14.69 5.47
C GLN A 349 20.46 -13.91 6.58
N LEU A 350 19.93 -12.74 6.97
CA LEU A 350 20.45 -11.97 8.10
C LEU A 350 20.29 -12.71 9.43
N GLU A 351 19.13 -13.32 9.67
CA GLU A 351 18.89 -14.12 10.88
C GLU A 351 19.82 -15.34 10.93
N GLU A 352 19.99 -16.04 9.81
CA GLU A 352 20.89 -17.19 9.70
C GLU A 352 22.35 -16.79 9.98
N ALA A 353 22.84 -15.70 9.37
CA ALA A 353 24.19 -15.19 9.59
C ALA A 353 24.42 -14.74 11.05
N ARG A 354 23.40 -14.17 11.70
CA ARG A 354 23.46 -13.80 13.11
C ARG A 354 23.58 -15.03 14.00
N LEU A 355 22.73 -16.05 13.78
CA LEU A 355 22.75 -17.29 14.55
C LEU A 355 24.08 -18.05 14.38
N GLU A 356 24.65 -18.04 13.17
CA GLU A 356 25.98 -18.61 12.91
C GLU A 356 27.08 -17.86 13.68
N THR A 357 27.04 -16.53 13.67
CA THR A 357 27.98 -15.69 14.43
C THR A 357 27.87 -15.92 15.94
N GLU A 358 26.64 -16.01 16.47
CA GLU A 358 26.39 -16.30 17.89
C GLU A 358 26.90 -17.69 18.29
N ARG A 359 26.75 -18.70 17.42
CA ARG A 359 27.33 -20.05 17.63
C ARG A 359 28.84 -20.03 17.67
N HIS A 360 29.50 -19.42 16.68
CA HIS A 360 30.96 -19.32 16.67
C HIS A 360 31.51 -18.59 17.88
N ARG A 361 30.83 -17.52 18.32
CA ARG A 361 31.22 -16.82 19.54
C ARG A 361 31.13 -17.72 20.77
N ALA A 362 30.05 -18.49 20.91
CA ALA A 362 29.89 -19.45 22.01
C ALA A 362 30.93 -20.59 21.96
N GLU A 363 31.28 -21.08 20.77
CA GLU A 363 32.35 -22.06 20.58
C GLU A 363 33.71 -21.49 21.03
N VAL A 364 34.05 -20.27 20.64
CA VAL A 364 35.30 -19.62 21.04
C VAL A 364 35.34 -19.34 22.55
N GLU A 365 34.26 -18.85 23.14
CA GLU A 365 34.17 -18.61 24.58
C GLU A 365 34.30 -19.93 25.38
N SER A 366 33.66 -21.01 24.93
CA SER A 366 33.79 -22.32 25.58
C SER A 366 35.19 -22.92 25.43
N ALA A 367 35.82 -22.81 24.26
CA ALA A 367 37.19 -23.25 24.03
C ALA A 367 38.19 -22.46 24.89
N ARG A 368 38.00 -21.15 25.02
CA ARG A 368 38.83 -20.30 25.89
C ARG A 368 38.68 -20.70 27.36
N ALA A 369 37.45 -20.85 27.85
CA ALA A 369 37.19 -21.27 29.23
C ALA A 369 37.79 -22.67 29.54
N TYR A 370 37.75 -23.58 28.55
CA TYR A 370 38.38 -24.89 28.66
C TYR A 370 39.91 -24.80 28.80
N LEU A 371 40.57 -23.98 27.96
CA LEU A 371 42.02 -23.76 28.05
C LEU A 371 42.43 -23.08 29.36
N GLU A 372 41.68 -22.08 29.83
CA GLU A 372 41.93 -21.43 31.13
C GLU A 372 41.81 -22.44 32.29
N SER A 373 40.83 -23.35 32.24
CA SER A 373 40.67 -24.41 33.25
C SER A 373 41.80 -25.45 33.23
N ILE A 374 42.31 -25.82 32.05
CA ILE A 374 43.48 -26.70 31.93
C ILE A 374 44.71 -26.04 32.55
N LEU A 375 44.98 -24.77 32.21
CA LEU A 375 46.16 -24.06 32.72
C LEU A 375 46.11 -23.86 34.24
N ALA A 376 44.93 -23.59 34.79
CA ALA A 376 44.74 -23.42 36.23
C ALA A 376 44.97 -24.72 37.03
N ASN A 377 44.56 -25.87 36.49
CA ASN A 377 44.70 -27.16 37.20
C ASN A 377 46.01 -27.91 36.90
N LEU A 378 46.90 -27.35 36.09
CA LEU A 378 48.20 -27.97 35.83
C LEU A 378 49.07 -27.87 37.09
N SER A 379 49.54 -29.01 37.61
CA SER A 379 50.42 -29.05 38.78
C SER A 379 51.82 -28.48 38.52
N ALA A 380 52.25 -28.48 37.25
CA ALA A 380 53.50 -27.87 36.81
C ALA A 380 53.37 -26.34 36.76
N GLY A 381 54.47 -25.65 37.03
CA GLY A 381 54.55 -24.21 36.86
C GLY A 381 54.77 -23.84 35.40
N VAL A 382 54.02 -22.87 34.88
CA VAL A 382 54.12 -22.38 33.51
C VAL A 382 54.33 -20.87 33.53
N LEU A 383 55.40 -20.43 32.87
CA LEU A 383 55.74 -19.02 32.63
C LEU A 383 55.76 -18.78 31.13
N VAL A 384 55.05 -17.75 30.68
CA VAL A 384 55.00 -17.35 29.28
C VAL A 384 55.66 -15.98 29.13
N PHE A 385 56.61 -15.88 28.22
CA PHE A 385 57.37 -14.68 27.93
C PHE A 385 57.07 -14.18 26.51
N ASP A 386 57.20 -12.87 26.29
CA ASP A 386 57.23 -12.33 24.93
C ASP A 386 58.62 -12.43 24.28
N ARG A 387 58.75 -11.93 23.04
CA ARG A 387 59.99 -12.01 22.25
C ARG A 387 61.18 -11.25 22.87
N GLN A 388 60.92 -10.41 23.87
CA GLN A 388 61.92 -9.62 24.56
C GLN A 388 62.14 -10.13 26.00
N PHE A 389 61.70 -11.36 26.31
CA PHE A 389 61.80 -11.99 27.62
C PHE A 389 61.08 -11.22 28.75
N PHE A 390 60.01 -10.49 28.43
CA PHE A 390 59.10 -9.95 29.45
C PHE A 390 58.05 -10.98 29.82
N LEU A 391 57.83 -11.17 31.12
CA LEU A 391 56.83 -12.12 31.62
C LEU A 391 55.41 -11.65 31.31
N ARG A 392 54.61 -12.46 30.63
CA ARG A 392 53.23 -12.14 30.24
C ARG A 392 52.20 -12.84 31.11
N THR A 393 52.39 -14.14 31.32
CA THR A 393 51.41 -14.99 32.00
C THR A 393 52.12 -15.99 32.89
N VAL A 394 51.49 -16.26 34.03
CA VAL A 394 51.91 -17.25 35.03
C VAL A 394 50.68 -18.08 35.41
N ASN A 395 50.81 -19.41 35.49
CA ASN A 395 49.72 -20.27 35.97
C ASN A 395 49.75 -20.46 37.51
N GLU A 396 48.66 -20.94 38.11
CA GLU A 396 48.61 -21.17 39.56
C GLU A 396 49.66 -22.18 40.05
N GLY A 397 50.01 -23.18 39.23
CA GLY A 397 51.08 -24.14 39.54
C GLY A 397 52.42 -23.46 39.83
N ALA A 398 52.77 -22.40 39.09
CA ALA A 398 54.03 -21.67 39.28
C ALA A 398 54.04 -20.88 40.60
N LEU A 399 52.91 -20.28 40.97
CA LEU A 399 52.77 -19.59 42.26
C LEU A 399 52.94 -20.56 43.42
N ASN A 400 52.31 -21.74 43.32
CA ASN A 400 52.33 -22.75 44.37
C ASN A 400 53.71 -23.42 44.53
N ILE A 401 54.40 -23.76 43.43
CA ILE A 401 55.72 -24.40 43.48
C ILE A 401 56.78 -23.44 44.00
N LEU A 402 56.79 -22.19 43.54
CA LEU A 402 57.82 -21.21 43.88
C LEU A 402 57.51 -20.39 45.13
N GLY A 403 56.27 -20.44 45.62
CA GLY A 403 55.82 -19.68 46.78
C GLY A 403 55.88 -18.16 46.60
N ASP A 404 55.86 -17.66 45.36
CA ASP A 404 55.85 -16.23 45.02
C ASP A 404 54.55 -15.91 44.27
N ASN A 405 54.00 -14.71 44.50
CA ASN A 405 52.81 -14.24 43.82
C ASN A 405 53.11 -13.60 42.44
N PHE A 406 54.39 -13.44 42.09
CA PHE A 406 54.87 -12.82 40.85
C PHE A 406 54.34 -11.39 40.59
N GLU A 407 53.74 -10.78 41.61
CA GLU A 407 53.18 -9.44 41.52
C GLU A 407 54.33 -8.41 41.43
N GLY A 408 54.35 -7.64 40.34
CA GLY A 408 55.47 -6.74 40.00
C GLY A 408 56.59 -7.39 39.19
N LEU A 409 56.55 -8.70 38.91
CA LEU A 409 57.44 -9.38 37.94
C LEU A 409 56.76 -9.55 36.57
N ILE A 410 55.43 -9.55 36.53
CA ILE A 410 54.66 -9.55 35.28
C ILE A 410 54.88 -8.22 34.55
N GLY A 411 55.31 -8.29 33.29
CA GLY A 411 55.66 -7.13 32.47
C GLY A 411 57.09 -6.62 32.67
N GLU A 412 57.91 -7.31 33.46
CA GLU A 412 59.33 -7.01 33.65
C GLU A 412 60.24 -8.04 32.93
N GLU A 413 61.43 -7.58 32.54
CA GLU A 413 62.42 -8.38 31.82
C GLU A 413 63.09 -9.38 32.78
N ILE A 414 63.20 -10.64 32.34
CA ILE A 414 63.66 -11.76 33.19
C ILE A 414 65.00 -11.53 33.90
N GLN A 415 65.92 -10.78 33.27
CA GLN A 415 67.24 -10.49 33.83
C GLN A 415 67.22 -9.44 34.94
N LYS A 416 66.13 -8.65 35.06
CA LYS A 416 65.99 -7.55 36.02
C LYS A 416 65.12 -7.91 37.22
N TRP A 417 64.72 -9.18 37.35
CA TRP A 417 63.84 -9.61 38.43
C TRP A 417 64.50 -9.39 39.81
N PRO A 418 63.91 -8.55 40.69
CA PRO A 418 64.45 -8.29 42.03
C PRO A 418 64.31 -9.49 42.99
N ARG A 419 63.40 -10.42 42.68
CA ARG A 419 63.17 -11.69 43.39
C ARG A 419 63.25 -12.82 42.37
N GLN A 420 63.49 -14.06 42.82
CA GLN A 420 63.67 -15.22 41.91
C GLN A 420 64.79 -15.00 40.86
N SER A 421 65.84 -14.24 41.20
CA SER A 421 66.94 -13.90 40.27
C SER A 421 67.70 -15.12 39.77
N VAL A 422 67.86 -16.14 40.63
CA VAL A 422 68.51 -17.42 40.28
C VAL A 422 67.73 -18.15 39.19
N LEU A 423 66.40 -18.20 39.33
CA LEU A 423 65.50 -18.79 38.34
C LEU A 423 65.53 -18.01 37.03
N GLY A 424 65.43 -16.68 37.10
CA GLY A 424 65.44 -15.81 35.93
C GLY A 424 66.75 -15.89 35.15
N GLN A 425 67.90 -15.89 35.85
CA GLN A 425 69.21 -16.04 35.23
C GLN A 425 69.37 -17.41 34.56
N PHE A 426 68.97 -18.49 35.24
CA PHE A 426 69.04 -19.84 34.68
C PHE A 426 68.23 -19.97 33.39
N ILE A 427 67.01 -19.44 33.36
CA ILE A 427 66.16 -19.45 32.17
C ILE A 427 66.80 -18.63 31.03
N ALA A 428 67.32 -17.43 31.32
CA ALA A 428 67.94 -16.57 30.33
C ALA A 428 69.19 -17.21 29.70
N GLU A 429 70.04 -17.86 30.50
CA GLU A 429 71.24 -18.56 30.04
C GLU A 429 70.88 -19.74 29.12
N HIS A 430 69.88 -20.54 29.49
CA HIS A 430 69.49 -21.71 28.69
C HIS A 430 68.80 -21.33 27.37
N PHE A 431 68.04 -20.24 27.33
CA PHE A 431 67.52 -19.71 26.08
C PHE A 431 68.59 -19.04 25.21
N ALA A 432 69.64 -18.45 25.80
CA ALA A 432 70.75 -17.88 25.06
C ALA A 432 71.65 -18.94 24.40
N MET A 433 71.73 -20.13 24.98
CA MET A 433 72.46 -21.29 24.45
C MET A 433 71.61 -22.21 23.57
N LEU A 434 70.37 -21.82 23.27
CA LEU A 434 69.42 -22.65 22.55
C LEU A 434 69.73 -22.70 21.05
N GLU A 435 70.24 -23.84 20.57
CA GLU A 435 70.41 -24.12 19.13
C GLU A 435 69.16 -24.78 18.51
N ASP A 436 68.39 -25.53 19.31
CA ASP A 436 67.16 -26.26 18.94
C ASP A 436 65.87 -25.48 19.30
N THR A 437 64.69 -26.09 19.15
CA THR A 437 63.40 -25.49 19.56
C THR A 437 63.10 -25.60 21.06
N GLU A 438 63.75 -26.51 21.78
CA GLU A 438 63.48 -26.80 23.19
C GLU A 438 64.75 -27.08 24.00
N TRP A 439 64.74 -26.75 25.28
CA TRP A 439 65.79 -27.12 26.25
C TRP A 439 65.19 -27.74 27.51
N GLN A 440 66.02 -28.50 28.21
CA GLN A 440 65.71 -29.04 29.53
C GLN A 440 66.91 -28.82 30.46
N GLY A 441 66.65 -28.36 31.68
CA GLY A 441 67.67 -28.12 32.70
C GLY A 441 67.14 -28.41 34.10
N GLN A 442 68.02 -28.81 35.00
CA GLN A 442 67.70 -29.01 36.41
C GLN A 442 68.28 -27.86 37.22
N LEU A 443 67.44 -27.19 38.00
CA LEU A 443 67.82 -26.11 38.89
C LEU A 443 67.63 -26.53 40.33
N GLU A 444 68.66 -26.33 41.15
CA GLU A 444 68.58 -26.50 42.59
C GLU A 444 68.44 -25.13 43.25
N LEU A 445 67.34 -24.92 43.96
CA LEU A 445 67.05 -23.69 44.70
C LEU A 445 67.28 -23.94 46.20
N ASP A 446 68.04 -23.06 46.82
CA ASP A 446 68.25 -23.10 48.26
C ASP A 446 67.00 -22.59 48.99
N CYS A 447 66.35 -23.47 49.74
CA CYS A 447 65.19 -23.09 50.56
C CYS A 447 65.59 -22.75 52.01
N PRO A 448 64.86 -21.82 52.67
CA PRO A 448 65.10 -21.43 54.08
C PRO A 448 65.06 -22.59 55.08
N ASN A 449 64.40 -23.68 54.70
CA ASN A 449 64.14 -24.91 55.44
C ASN A 449 65.32 -25.89 55.41
N GLY A 450 66.43 -25.55 54.72
CA GLY A 450 67.68 -26.32 54.71
C GLY A 450 67.67 -27.56 53.80
N MET A 451 66.57 -27.86 53.12
CA MET A 451 66.54 -28.85 52.03
C MET A 451 66.46 -28.11 50.69
N PRO A 452 67.34 -28.40 49.72
CA PRO A 452 67.29 -27.77 48.40
C PRO A 452 66.04 -28.25 47.64
N GLN A 453 65.29 -27.31 47.07
CA GLN A 453 64.19 -27.61 46.15
C GLN A 453 64.77 -27.86 44.76
N ILE A 454 64.41 -28.99 44.16
CA ILE A 454 64.92 -29.39 42.85
C ILE A 454 63.82 -29.20 41.82
N LEU A 455 64.03 -28.27 40.91
CA LEU A 455 63.11 -27.99 39.81
C LEU A 455 63.66 -28.56 38.50
N LEU A 456 62.79 -29.22 37.75
CA LEU A 456 63.08 -29.59 36.36
C LEU A 456 62.39 -28.59 35.44
N LEU A 457 63.18 -27.77 34.74
CA LEU A 457 62.69 -26.77 33.82
C LEU A 457 62.79 -27.27 32.38
N ARG A 458 61.79 -26.94 31.58
CA ARG A 458 61.78 -27.10 30.13
C ARG A 458 61.35 -25.81 29.49
N GLY A 459 62.16 -25.28 28.59
CA GLY A 459 61.80 -24.11 27.80
C GLY A 459 61.59 -24.48 26.33
N SER A 460 60.60 -23.88 25.70
CA SER A 460 60.29 -24.08 24.27
C SER A 460 59.85 -22.75 23.64
N ARG A 461 60.23 -22.54 22.37
CA ARG A 461 59.84 -21.33 21.63
C ARG A 461 58.49 -21.53 20.95
N LEU A 462 57.55 -20.61 21.18
CA LEU A 462 56.22 -20.67 20.57
C LEU A 462 56.29 -20.30 19.07
N PRO A 463 55.53 -21.00 18.19
CA PRO A 463 55.44 -20.66 16.78
C PRO A 463 54.95 -19.23 16.55
N GLU A 464 55.43 -18.58 15.49
CA GLU A 464 55.04 -17.20 15.16
C GLU A 464 53.52 -17.03 14.94
N THR A 465 52.84 -18.10 14.50
CA THR A 465 51.38 -18.12 14.29
C THR A 465 50.57 -17.96 15.59
N SER A 466 51.17 -18.24 16.76
CA SER A 466 50.52 -18.13 18.07
C SER A 466 50.86 -16.84 18.82
N GLY A 467 51.49 -15.86 18.13
CA GLY A 467 51.97 -14.61 18.72
C GLY A 467 53.48 -14.57 18.97
N GLY A 468 54.17 -15.71 18.88
CA GLY A 468 55.59 -15.85 19.20
C GLY A 468 55.88 -15.59 20.69
N GLY A 469 57.14 -15.80 21.08
CA GLY A 469 57.58 -15.74 22.48
C GLY A 469 58.09 -17.10 22.95
N ASP A 470 58.32 -17.21 24.25
CA ASP A 470 58.96 -18.39 24.86
C ASP A 470 58.14 -18.87 26.05
N VAL A 471 58.02 -20.19 26.22
CA VAL A 471 57.29 -20.81 27.34
C VAL A 471 58.26 -21.64 28.14
N VAL A 472 58.20 -21.49 29.47
CA VAL A 472 58.93 -22.33 30.41
C VAL A 472 57.94 -23.08 31.27
N VAL A 473 58.07 -24.39 31.28
CA VAL A 473 57.34 -25.30 32.17
C VAL A 473 58.31 -25.89 33.18
N PHE A 474 57.93 -25.93 34.45
CA PHE A 474 58.78 -26.51 35.48
C PHE A 474 58.01 -27.35 36.49
N ASP A 475 58.63 -28.46 36.90
CA ASP A 475 58.09 -29.41 37.87
C ASP A 475 58.96 -29.49 39.12
N ASP A 476 58.33 -29.60 40.29
CA ASP A 476 59.03 -29.87 41.55
C ASP A 476 59.36 -31.36 41.68
N MET A 477 60.63 -31.68 41.51
CA MET A 477 61.17 -33.03 41.62
C MET A 477 61.72 -33.36 43.01
N THR A 478 61.64 -32.45 43.98
CA THR A 478 62.26 -32.61 45.31
C THR A 478 61.85 -33.92 45.98
N ARG A 479 60.55 -34.25 45.95
CA ARG A 479 60.02 -35.48 46.54
C ARG A 479 60.49 -36.74 45.81
N ILE A 480 60.57 -36.67 44.48
CA ILE A 480 60.97 -37.81 43.63
C ILE A 480 62.46 -38.09 43.80
N VAL A 481 63.30 -37.04 43.75
CA VAL A 481 64.75 -37.16 43.93
C VAL A 481 65.09 -37.60 45.36
N ALA A 482 64.39 -37.07 46.37
CA ALA A 482 64.55 -37.52 47.75
C ALA A 482 64.18 -39.01 47.92
N ALA A 483 63.06 -39.45 47.33
CA ALA A 483 62.65 -40.86 47.35
C ALA A 483 63.66 -41.77 46.64
N GLN A 484 64.17 -41.35 45.47
CA GLN A 484 65.18 -42.11 44.73
C GLN A 484 66.49 -42.23 45.51
N ARG A 485 66.95 -41.12 46.13
CA ARG A 485 68.13 -41.14 47.01
C ARG A 485 67.92 -42.07 48.21
N SER A 486 66.76 -42.03 48.86
CA SER A 486 66.44 -42.91 49.99
C SER A 486 66.39 -44.39 49.58
N ALA A 487 65.81 -44.71 48.43
CA ALA A 487 65.74 -46.08 47.93
C ALA A 487 67.14 -46.64 47.59
N ALA A 488 67.96 -45.84 46.90
CA ALA A 488 69.34 -46.21 46.58
C ALA A 488 70.17 -46.41 47.86
N TRP A 489 70.01 -45.54 48.86
CA TRP A 489 70.68 -45.68 50.15
C TRP A 489 70.24 -46.94 50.91
N GLY A 490 68.95 -47.29 50.87
CA GLY A 490 68.42 -48.52 51.44
C GLY A 490 68.96 -49.80 50.78
N GLU A 491 69.22 -49.76 49.47
CA GLU A 491 69.87 -50.87 48.75
C GLU A 491 71.35 -51.00 49.15
N VAL A 492 72.08 -49.89 49.16
CA VAL A 492 73.50 -49.85 49.55
C VAL A 492 73.69 -50.34 50.99
N ALA A 493 72.85 -49.88 51.92
CA ALA A 493 72.89 -50.32 53.32
C ALA A 493 72.63 -51.82 53.48
N ARG A 494 71.67 -52.38 52.72
CA ARG A 494 71.37 -53.82 52.73
C ARG A 494 72.55 -54.65 52.22
N ARG A 495 73.20 -54.21 51.14
CA ARG A 495 74.35 -54.89 50.56
C ARG A 495 75.55 -54.89 51.51
N LEU A 496 75.88 -53.73 52.09
CA LEU A 496 76.92 -53.60 53.11
C LEU A 496 76.66 -54.51 54.32
N ALA A 497 75.41 -54.58 54.80
CA ALA A 497 75.06 -55.45 55.92
C ALA A 497 75.28 -56.94 55.61
N HIS A 498 74.99 -57.39 54.39
CA HIS A 498 75.29 -58.75 53.96
C HIS A 498 76.80 -59.00 53.85
N GLU A 499 77.55 -58.07 53.27
CA GLU A 499 79.01 -58.21 53.11
C GLU A 499 79.75 -58.22 54.46
N ILE A 500 79.25 -57.52 55.48
CA ILE A 500 79.83 -57.57 56.85
C ILE A 500 79.43 -58.85 57.60
N LYS A 501 78.21 -59.39 57.39
CA LYS A 501 77.78 -60.66 58.02
C LYS A 501 78.54 -61.89 57.52
N ASN A 502 78.96 -61.86 56.27
CA ASN A 502 79.66 -62.96 55.60
C ASN A 502 80.98 -63.36 56.27
N PRO A 503 81.89 -62.45 56.66
CA PRO A 503 83.09 -62.80 57.42
C PRO A 503 82.81 -63.09 58.91
N LEU A 504 81.76 -62.49 59.50
CA LEU A 504 81.44 -62.67 60.92
C LEU A 504 80.94 -64.08 61.25
N THR A 505 80.14 -64.69 60.38
CA THR A 505 79.55 -66.00 60.65
C THR A 505 80.60 -67.13 60.73
N PRO A 506 81.58 -67.22 59.80
CA PRO A 506 82.71 -68.15 59.93
C PRO A 506 83.60 -67.87 61.14
N ILE A 507 83.80 -66.60 61.53
CA ILE A 507 84.58 -66.26 62.73
C ILE A 507 83.88 -66.80 63.99
N GLN A 508 82.56 -66.62 64.08
CA GLN A 508 81.75 -67.19 65.17
C GLN A 508 81.83 -68.73 65.18
N LEU A 509 81.56 -69.38 64.04
CA LEU A 509 81.60 -70.84 63.91
C LEU A 509 82.99 -71.42 64.18
N SER A 510 84.05 -70.72 63.79
CA SER A 510 85.43 -71.13 64.06
C SER A 510 85.73 -71.07 65.56
N ALA A 511 85.28 -70.02 66.25
CA ALA A 511 85.39 -69.94 67.71
C ALA A 511 84.56 -71.03 68.42
N GLU A 512 83.33 -71.29 67.98
CA GLU A 512 82.47 -72.37 68.51
C GLU A 512 83.07 -73.76 68.24
N ARG A 513 83.65 -73.99 67.06
CA ARG A 513 84.33 -75.23 66.71
C ARG A 513 85.61 -75.44 67.52
N LEU A 514 86.41 -74.39 67.70
CA LEU A 514 87.59 -74.45 68.56
C LEU A 514 87.19 -74.88 69.97
N GLN A 515 86.12 -74.28 70.51
CA GLN A 515 85.58 -74.64 71.81
C GLN A 515 85.10 -76.10 71.84
N HIS A 516 84.24 -76.53 70.92
CA HIS A 516 83.67 -77.89 70.92
C HIS A 516 84.74 -78.98 70.72
N LYS A 517 85.77 -78.75 69.91
CA LYS A 517 86.76 -79.80 69.56
C LYS A 517 87.89 -79.94 70.57
N LEU A 518 88.23 -78.85 71.27
CA LEU A 518 89.38 -78.80 72.18
C LEU A 518 88.97 -78.79 73.66
N ALA A 519 87.71 -78.46 74.01
CA ALA A 519 87.25 -78.40 75.40
C ALA A 519 87.50 -79.71 76.17
N ASP A 520 87.17 -80.86 75.59
CA ASP A 520 87.30 -82.16 76.25
C ASP A 520 88.73 -82.72 76.22
N LYS A 521 89.68 -82.03 75.58
CA LYS A 521 91.06 -82.47 75.38
C LYS A 521 92.09 -81.70 76.21
N LEU A 522 91.66 -80.68 76.94
CA LEU A 522 92.53 -79.79 77.73
C LEU A 522 92.24 -79.97 79.23
N THR A 523 93.26 -79.96 80.08
CA THR A 523 93.12 -80.10 81.55
C THR A 523 93.09 -78.75 82.25
N ASN A 524 92.14 -78.59 83.19
CA ASN A 524 92.00 -77.51 84.18
C ASN A 524 92.17 -76.06 83.63
N SER A 525 93.39 -75.50 83.69
CA SER A 525 93.70 -74.08 83.43
C SER A 525 93.45 -73.65 81.98
N ASP A 526 93.88 -74.46 81.02
CA ASP A 526 93.90 -74.07 79.60
C ASP A 526 92.51 -74.18 78.95
N ALA A 527 91.68 -75.11 79.46
CA ALA A 527 90.28 -75.24 79.05
C ALA A 527 89.46 -74.00 79.42
N ASP A 528 89.67 -73.44 80.61
CA ASP A 528 89.00 -72.21 81.06
C ASP A 528 89.50 -70.96 80.30
N MET A 529 90.77 -70.92 79.90
CA MET A 529 91.28 -69.85 79.05
C MET A 529 90.68 -69.89 77.65
N LEU A 530 90.65 -71.07 77.01
CA LEU A 530 90.02 -71.26 75.71
C LEU A 530 88.54 -70.86 75.75
N LYS A 531 87.80 -71.34 76.76
CA LYS A 531 86.37 -71.04 76.95
C LYS A 531 86.11 -69.54 77.08
N ARG A 532 86.93 -68.80 77.85
CA ARG A 532 86.80 -67.34 77.97
C ARG A 532 87.15 -66.62 76.67
N GLY A 533 88.19 -67.04 75.98
CA GLY A 533 88.63 -66.45 74.71
C GLY A 533 87.59 -66.64 73.60
N THR A 534 87.13 -67.87 73.37
CA THR A 534 86.11 -68.18 72.35
C THR A 534 84.78 -67.51 72.69
N GLN A 535 84.36 -67.50 73.96
CA GLN A 535 83.13 -66.83 74.37
C GLN A 535 83.20 -65.31 74.16
N THR A 536 84.36 -64.69 74.39
CA THR A 536 84.56 -63.25 74.12
C THR A 536 84.44 -62.95 72.63
N ILE A 537 85.04 -63.77 71.77
CA ILE A 537 84.93 -63.64 70.30
C ILE A 537 83.48 -63.82 69.85
N ILE A 538 82.79 -64.86 70.34
CA ILE A 538 81.38 -65.13 70.02
C ILE A 538 80.49 -63.95 70.45
N ASN A 539 80.71 -63.41 71.65
CA ASN A 539 79.94 -62.27 72.15
C ASN A 539 80.21 -61.00 71.33
N GLN A 540 81.47 -60.72 70.96
CA GLN A 540 81.81 -59.54 70.17
C GLN A 540 81.29 -59.63 68.73
N VAL A 541 81.35 -60.82 68.12
CA VAL A 541 80.76 -61.07 66.80
C VAL A 541 79.24 -60.94 66.85
N ARG A 542 78.59 -61.41 67.92
CA ARG A 542 77.14 -61.23 68.13
C ARG A 542 76.76 -59.75 68.27
N ALA A 543 77.54 -58.97 69.02
CA ALA A 543 77.33 -57.53 69.15
C ALA A 543 77.48 -56.79 67.81
N MET A 544 78.50 -57.11 67.01
CA MET A 544 78.64 -56.57 65.65
C MET A 544 77.48 -56.98 64.74
N LYS A 545 77.03 -58.24 64.82
CA LYS A 545 75.88 -58.71 64.04
C LYS A 545 74.61 -57.93 64.35
N HIS A 546 74.36 -57.63 65.63
CA HIS A 546 73.26 -56.78 66.06
C HIS A 546 73.39 -55.34 65.52
N MET A 547 74.56 -54.71 65.66
CA MET A 547 74.78 -53.34 65.16
C MET A 547 74.60 -53.23 63.63
N VAL A 548 75.02 -54.26 62.89
CA VAL A 548 74.84 -54.34 61.43
C VAL A 548 73.37 -54.56 61.04
N ASP A 549 72.62 -55.32 61.84
CA ASP A 549 71.18 -55.47 61.67
C ASP A 549 70.43 -54.15 61.95
N ASP A 550 70.80 -53.45 63.02
CA ASP A 550 70.23 -52.14 63.38
C ASP A 550 70.51 -51.08 62.29
N PHE A 551 71.74 -51.06 61.73
CA PHE A 551 72.09 -50.17 60.62
C PHE A 551 71.26 -50.43 59.35
N ARG A 552 71.02 -51.71 59.02
CA ARG A 552 70.16 -52.11 57.90
C ARG A 552 68.71 -51.70 58.11
N ASP A 553 68.21 -51.81 59.34
CA ASP A 553 66.82 -51.53 59.66
C ASP A 553 66.56 -50.02 59.83
N TYR A 554 67.56 -49.22 60.22
CA TYR A 554 67.51 -47.75 60.13
C TYR A 554 67.32 -47.27 58.69
N ALA A 555 67.99 -47.91 57.72
CA ALA A 555 67.82 -47.61 56.29
C ALA A 555 66.45 -48.05 55.70
N ARG A 556 65.56 -48.63 56.52
CA ARG A 556 64.18 -49.01 56.15
C ARG A 556 63.10 -48.06 56.69
N LEU A 557 63.43 -47.17 57.63
CA LEU A 557 62.44 -46.21 58.13
C LEU A 557 62.17 -45.13 57.07
N PRO A 558 60.91 -44.92 56.66
CA PRO A 558 60.56 -43.78 55.83
C PRO A 558 60.64 -42.51 56.70
N ALA A 559 61.47 -41.54 56.30
CA ALA A 559 61.38 -40.17 56.79
C ALA A 559 60.30 -39.42 55.99
#